data_AF-A0A660T8K8-F1
#
_entry.id   AF-A0A660T8K8-F1
#
_cell.length_a   1.000
_cell.length_b   1.000
_cell.length_c   1.000
_cell.angle_alpha   90.00
_cell.angle_beta   90.00
_cell.angle_gamma   90.00
#
_symmetry.space_group_name_H-M   'P 1'
#
loop_
_entity.id
_entity.type
_entity.pdbx_description
1 polymer ?
#
loop_
_entity_poly.entity_id
_entity_poly.type
_entity_poly.pdbx_seq_one_letter_code
_entity_poly.pdbx_strand_id
1 'polypeptide(L)' 'MPSVARSTTGSKPLLSTHPADSYDTVVIGAGLDGLTAAFESARHDLATLLFEQHNLPGEYATSFVRGRFEFETSLHEL' A
#
# COMPACT_ATOMS: atom_id res chain seq x y z
N MET A 1 3.59 -22.83 35.84
CA MET A 1 4.22 -22.27 34.62
C MET A 1 3.22 -21.28 34.01
N PRO A 2 3.41 -19.96 34.13
CA PRO A 2 2.43 -19.00 33.65
C PRO A 2 2.53 -18.83 32.12
N SER A 3 1.37 -18.89 31.47
CA SER A 3 1.13 -18.63 30.05
C SER A 3 1.47 -17.18 29.70
N VAL A 4 2.32 -16.97 28.70
CA VAL A 4 2.58 -15.65 28.11
C VAL A 4 1.33 -15.18 27.37
N ALA A 5 0.63 -14.21 27.94
CA ALA A 5 -0.41 -13.45 27.27
C ALA A 5 0.26 -12.55 26.21
N ARG A 6 0.10 -12.86 24.92
CA ARG A 6 0.39 -11.92 23.84
C ARG A 6 -0.87 -11.09 23.58
N SER A 7 -0.83 -9.87 24.10
CA SER A 7 -1.55 -8.67 23.67
C SER A 7 -2.57 -8.90 22.54
N THR A 8 -3.84 -8.99 22.91
CA THR A 8 -4.97 -8.61 22.05
C THR A 8 -4.85 -7.12 21.72
N THR A 9 -4.05 -6.79 20.71
CA THR A 9 -4.18 -5.51 20.03
C THR A 9 -5.48 -5.59 19.25
N GLY A 10 -6.52 -4.89 19.73
CA GLY A 10 -7.83 -4.86 19.12
C GLY A 10 -7.71 -4.56 17.63
N SER A 11 -8.14 -5.50 16.79
CA SER A 11 -8.33 -5.26 15.37
C SER A 11 -9.50 -4.30 15.22
N LYS A 12 -9.19 -3.01 15.19
CA LYS A 12 -10.05 -2.00 14.55
C LYS A 12 -10.40 -2.56 13.16
N PRO A 13 -11.68 -2.59 12.76
CA PRO A 13 -12.05 -3.19 11.49
C PRO A 13 -11.23 -2.52 10.38
N LEU A 14 -10.58 -3.32 9.53
CA LEU A 14 -9.72 -2.84 8.44
C LEU A 14 -10.49 -2.05 7.36
N LEU A 15 -11.81 -1.90 7.52
CA LEU A 15 -12.63 -0.92 6.81
C LEU A 15 -13.32 -0.06 7.86
N SER A 16 -13.00 1.24 7.89
CA SER A 16 -13.88 2.25 8.48
C SER A 16 -15.27 2.13 7.84
N THR A 17 -16.32 2.34 8.64
CA THR A 17 -17.73 2.20 8.27
C THR A 17 -18.18 3.28 7.28
N HIS A 18 -17.53 3.40 6.14
CA HIS A 18 -17.99 4.25 5.06
C HIS A 18 -19.09 3.52 4.28
N PRO A 19 -20.13 4.25 3.81
CA PRO A 19 -21.00 3.75 2.76
C PRO A 19 -20.17 3.09 1.67
N ALA A 20 -20.62 1.94 1.16
CA ALA A 20 -19.86 1.09 0.24
C ALA A 20 -19.34 1.79 -1.04
N ASP A 21 -19.82 3.01 -1.30
CA ASP A 21 -19.54 3.81 -2.50
C ASP A 21 -18.77 5.13 -2.21
N SER A 22 -18.26 5.35 -1.00
CA SER A 22 -17.57 6.61 -0.65
C SER A 22 -16.15 6.40 -0.14
N TYR A 23 -15.21 7.14 -0.72
CA TYR A 23 -13.82 7.23 -0.29
C TYR A 23 -13.53 8.67 0.14
N ASP A 24 -12.78 8.82 1.23
CA ASP A 24 -12.34 10.14 1.71
C ASP A 24 -11.12 10.63 0.92
N THR A 25 -10.33 9.73 0.37
CA THR A 25 -9.14 10.06 -0.43
C THR A 25 -9.02 9.14 -1.63
N VAL A 26 -8.73 9.72 -2.79
CA VAL A 26 -8.41 9.00 -4.02
C VAL A 26 -7.00 9.39 -4.45
N VAL A 27 -6.11 8.40 -4.54
CA VAL A 27 -4.74 8.55 -5.01
C VAL A 27 -4.64 7.91 -6.39
N ILE A 28 -4.08 8.65 -7.35
CA ILE A 28 -3.87 8.17 -8.72
C ILE A 28 -2.36 8.11 -8.97
N GLY A 29 -1.88 6.93 -9.32
CA GLY A 29 -0.47 6.56 -9.37
C GLY A 29 -0.02 5.87 -8.08
N ALA A 30 0.43 4.63 -8.19
CA ALA A 30 1.09 3.84 -7.14
C ALA A 30 2.62 3.84 -7.32
N GLY A 31 3.19 4.99 -7.70
CA GLY A 31 4.62 5.25 -7.49
C GLY A 31 4.96 5.35 -6.00
N LEU A 32 6.24 5.57 -5.67
CA LEU A 32 6.67 5.66 -4.26
C LEU A 32 5.95 6.78 -3.49
N ASP A 33 5.77 7.94 -4.14
CA ASP A 33 5.04 9.07 -3.55
C ASP A 33 3.55 8.76 -3.37
N GLY A 34 2.94 8.09 -4.36
CA GLY A 34 1.53 7.68 -4.31
C GLY A 34 1.25 6.62 -3.25
N LEU A 35 2.14 5.63 -3.11
CA LEU A 35 2.09 4.65 -2.02
C LEU A 35 2.28 5.31 -0.66
N THR A 36 3.19 6.29 -0.56
CA THR A 36 3.42 7.04 0.69
C THR A 36 2.19 7.87 1.07
N ALA A 37 1.58 8.57 0.12
CA ALA A 37 0.36 9.33 0.32
C ALA A 37 -0.81 8.43 0.74
N ALA A 38 -1.00 7.29 0.06
CA ALA A 38 -2.05 6.34 0.41
C ALA A 38 -1.83 5.69 1.78
N PHE A 39 -0.57 5.38 2.13
CA PHE A 39 -0.21 4.85 3.44
C PHE A 39 -0.52 5.85 4.56
N GLU A 40 -0.14 7.12 4.39
CA GLU A 40 -0.39 8.14 5.40
C GLU A 40 -1.89 8.40 5.57
N SER A 41 -2.66 8.50 4.47
CA SER A 41 -4.12 8.64 4.56
C SER A 41 -4.78 7.46 5.26
N ALA A 42 -4.37 6.23 4.93
CA ALA A 42 -4.88 5.02 5.60
C ALA A 42 -4.49 4.98 7.09
N ARG A 43 -3.29 5.47 7.45
CA ARG A 43 -2.83 5.57 8.84
C ARG A 43 -3.69 6.52 9.68
N HIS A 44 -4.30 7.53 9.06
CA HIS A 44 -5.26 8.44 9.69
C HIS A 44 -6.71 7.93 9.63
N ASP A 45 -6.92 6.63 9.39
CA ASP A 45 -8.23 5.96 9.30
C ASP A 45 -9.15 6.49 8.18
N LEU A 46 -8.59 7.11 7.14
CA LEU A 46 -9.35 7.59 5.99
C LEU A 46 -9.60 6.45 5.00
N ALA A 47 -10.83 6.32 4.49
CA ALA A 47 -11.10 5.40 3.38
C ALA A 47 -10.37 5.87 2.12
N THR A 48 -9.28 5.19 1.81
CA THR A 48 -8.35 5.57 0.75
C THR A 48 -8.44 4.59 -0.42
N LEU A 49 -8.69 5.11 -1.62
CA LEU A 49 -8.65 4.37 -2.87
C LEU A 49 -7.39 4.73 -3.64
N LEU A 50 -6.60 3.74 -4.04
CA LEU A 50 -5.39 3.91 -4.84
C LEU A 50 -5.60 3.28 -6.21
N PHE A 51 -5.35 4.02 -7.28
CA PHE A 51 -5.35 3.53 -8.66
C PHE A 51 -3.95 3.57 -9.26
N GLU A 52 -3.59 2.53 -10.00
CA GLU A 52 -2.38 2.46 -10.81
C GLU A 52 -2.75 1.98 -12.21
N GLN A 53 -2.20 2.63 -13.23
CA GLN A 53 -2.42 2.22 -14.62
C GLN A 53 -1.65 0.93 -14.94
N HIS A 54 -0.48 0.76 -14.34
CA HIS A 54 0.37 -0.40 -14.52
C HIS A 54 -0.06 -1.58 -13.65
N ASN A 55 0.29 -2.79 -14.08
CA ASN A 55 -0.02 -4.01 -13.34
C ASN A 55 0.94 -4.25 -12.16
N LEU A 56 1.88 -3.34 -11.92
CA LEU A 56 2.88 -3.38 -10.87
C LEU A 56 2.95 -2.01 -10.19
N PRO A 57 2.86 -1.95 -8.86
CA PRO A 57 3.12 -0.74 -8.10
C PRO A 57 4.63 -0.50 -7.98
N GLY A 58 5.01 0.74 -7.74
CA GLY A 58 6.41 1.16 -7.58
C GLY A 58 6.90 2.08 -8.70
N GLU A 59 6.14 2.25 -9.79
CA GLU A 59 6.49 3.08 -10.95
C GLU A 59 7.96 2.83 -11.38
N TYR A 60 8.84 3.80 -11.13
CA TYR A 60 10.28 3.78 -11.44
C TYR A 60 11.09 2.79 -10.60
N ALA A 61 10.62 2.45 -9.40
CA ALA A 61 11.27 1.49 -8.48
C ALA A 61 10.76 0.05 -8.66
N THR A 62 10.04 -0.21 -9.76
CA THR A 62 9.51 -1.54 -10.05
C THR A 62 10.59 -2.44 -10.67
N SER A 63 10.71 -3.66 -10.16
CA SER A 63 11.45 -4.73 -10.82
C SER A 63 10.49 -5.69 -11.52
N PHE A 64 10.90 -6.26 -12.65
CA PHE A 64 10.14 -7.30 -13.33
C PHE A 64 11.05 -8.45 -13.77
N VAL A 65 10.53 -9.67 -13.68
CA VAL A 65 11.28 -10.89 -14.01
C VAL A 65 10.95 -11.31 -15.44
N ARG A 66 12.00 -11.48 -16.27
CA ARG A 66 11.89 -12.11 -17.59
C ARG A 66 12.77 -13.35 -17.66
N GLY A 67 12.16 -14.50 -17.38
CA GLY A 67 12.87 -15.78 -17.35
C GLY A 67 13.63 -15.97 -16.04
N ARG A 68 14.97 -16.02 -16.10
CA ARG A 68 15.84 -16.19 -14.92
C ARG A 68 16.45 -14.89 -14.41
N PHE A 69 16.08 -13.77 -15.01
CA PHE A 69 16.69 -12.47 -14.73
C PHE A 69 15.61 -11.49 -14.28
N GLU A 70 15.93 -10.76 -13.22
CA GLU A 70 15.17 -9.62 -12.72
C GLU A 70 15.79 -8.35 -13.30
N PHE A 71 14.94 -7.49 -13.86
CA PHE A 71 15.32 -6.22 -14.44
C PHE A 71 14.63 -5.12 -13.65
N GLU A 72 15.39 -4.17 -13.15
CA GLU A 72 14.85 -2.92 -12.63
C GLU A 72 14.66 -1.95 -13.78
N THR A 73 13.50 -1.28 -13.85
CA THR A 73 13.23 -0.39 -14.98
C THR A 73 14.17 0.78 -15.02
N SER A 74 14.68 1.27 -13.88
CA SER A 74 15.30 2.59 -13.93
C SER A 74 16.12 3.10 -12.72
N LEU A 75 16.17 2.49 -11.54
CA LEU A 75 17.06 2.98 -10.46
C LEU A 75 18.52 2.53 -10.67
N HIS A 76 19.27 3.29 -11.47
CA HIS A 76 20.72 3.11 -11.61
C HIS A 76 21.44 4.01 -10.60
N GLU A 77 22.05 3.34 -9.62
CA GLU A 77 22.92 3.83 -8.54
C GLU A 77 22.31 4.80 -7.50
N LEU A 78 22.56 4.43 -6.23
CA LEU A 78 22.46 5.25 -5.03
C LEU A 78 23.84 5.21 -4.36
#